data_AF-A0AAE4VH65-F1
#
_entry.id   AF-A0AAE4VH65-F1
#
_cell.length_a   1.000
_cell.length_b   1.000
_cell.length_c   1.000
_cell.angle_alpha   90.00
_cell.angle_beta   90.00
_cell.angle_gamma   90.00
#
_symmetry.space_group_name_H-M   'P 1'
#
loop_
_entity.id
_entity.type
_entity.pdbx_description
1 polymer ?
#
loop_
_entity_poly.entity_id
_entity_poly.type
_entity_poly.pdbx_seq_one_letter_code
_entity_poly.pdbx_strand_id
1 'polypeptide(L)'
;MSFTRFDPTPLRTREQVAREVHAVSLARGLDELATVIALMTISTEVGADDRNGNRQWWCPANRLVPATFGFPHDSESDDNRSSGYFQQQPGPNGEAWWGTPEDMMTLSRAANTFLERLAADYGRAANNPALAGQFAQLVQSSAYPERYAEKWGEAWDVLRRALSETPTTPEVPMPVSGDPVWLEDVLRPALGGRLRTLPGWKTDGIGGTMGQIWGVIWHHTGNAAEKPESISKGRPDLAGPLAQIHIAPDGIVTIVAVGPCNHAGKGSWAGLPTDAANDRTIGIECAWPTIQPDGTYDPGERWPDAQIISMRDVGAALTKHLGVPVSHNISHKEWATHGPLGFRQGKWDPGNLDMDWFRAEIQKDIDGYQFPGETPDVPTPPATKQFPKDYSDRELQEAIAVDVREIRTQLGAGLDEWGEDGDLGRNTQGQRRTVRAGLAALLRKAGAL
;
A
#
# COMPACT_ATOMS: atom_id res chain seq x y z
N MET A 1 -7.82 -29.22 10.85
CA MET A 1 -6.91 -28.68 9.83
C MET A 1 -5.43 -28.91 10.14
N SER A 2 -4.67 -29.26 9.09
CA SER A 2 -3.21 -29.11 9.01
C SER A 2 -2.84 -28.14 7.88
N PHE A 3 -1.79 -27.36 8.12
CA PHE A 3 -1.14 -26.56 7.08
C PHE A 3 -0.06 -27.41 6.40
N THR A 4 -0.01 -27.36 5.08
CA THR A 4 1.01 -28.05 4.28
C THR A 4 2.11 -27.09 3.81
N ARG A 5 1.83 -25.79 3.79
CA ARG A 5 2.77 -24.73 3.42
C ARG A 5 2.38 -23.40 4.07
N PHE A 6 3.39 -22.62 4.43
CA PHE A 6 3.26 -21.20 4.76
C PHE A 6 4.19 -20.38 3.87
N ASP A 7 3.72 -19.21 3.45
CA ASP A 7 4.56 -18.15 2.92
C ASP A 7 5.44 -17.55 4.02
N PRO A 8 6.49 -16.78 3.67
CA PRO A 8 7.34 -16.13 4.66
C PRO A 8 6.60 -15.14 5.57
N THR A 9 5.51 -14.57 5.08
CA THR A 9 4.69 -13.55 5.76
C THR A 9 3.22 -13.81 5.49
N PRO A 10 2.32 -13.54 6.45
CA PRO A 10 0.88 -13.65 6.20
C PRO A 10 0.41 -12.57 5.22
N LEU A 11 -0.67 -12.86 4.49
CA LEU A 11 -1.29 -11.97 3.53
C LEU A 11 -1.80 -10.68 4.19
N ARG A 12 -2.21 -10.78 5.45
CA ARG A 12 -2.70 -9.69 6.29
C ARG A 12 -2.21 -9.89 7.73
N THR A 13 -1.96 -8.79 8.43
CA THR A 13 -1.83 -8.81 9.89
C THR A 13 -3.17 -9.18 10.55
N ARG A 14 -3.15 -9.68 11.78
CA ARG A 14 -4.37 -10.02 12.53
C ARG A 14 -5.27 -8.79 12.74
N GLU A 15 -4.67 -7.63 12.95
CA GLU A 15 -5.35 -6.35 13.11
C GLU A 15 -6.00 -5.88 11.80
N GLN A 16 -5.37 -6.09 10.64
CA GLN A 16 -6.01 -5.86 9.33
C GLN A 16 -7.20 -6.78 9.09
N VAL A 17 -7.08 -8.07 9.43
CA VAL A 17 -8.19 -9.03 9.36
C VAL A 17 -9.35 -8.58 10.25
N ALA A 18 -9.05 -8.19 11.50
CA ALA A 18 -10.07 -7.70 12.43
C ALA A 18 -10.78 -6.44 11.93
N ARG A 19 -10.06 -5.46 11.35
CA ARG A 19 -10.66 -4.26 10.77
C ARG A 19 -11.60 -4.60 9.60
N GLU A 20 -11.18 -5.47 8.69
CA GLU A 20 -11.99 -5.87 7.53
C GLU A 20 -13.26 -6.61 7.96
N VAL A 21 -13.16 -7.56 8.89
CA VAL A 21 -14.32 -8.29 9.46
C VAL A 21 -15.25 -7.37 10.24
N HIS A 22 -14.69 -6.39 10.97
CA HIS A 22 -15.47 -5.40 11.70
C HIS A 22 -16.26 -4.50 10.75
N ALA A 23 -15.63 -4.03 9.67
CA ALA A 23 -16.31 -3.23 8.64
C ALA A 23 -17.49 -3.99 8.01
N VAL A 24 -17.34 -5.30 7.74
CA VAL A 24 -18.44 -6.14 7.25
C VAL A 24 -19.56 -6.28 8.30
N SER A 25 -19.20 -6.43 9.58
CA SER A 25 -20.18 -6.50 10.68
C SER A 25 -21.02 -5.22 10.75
N LEU A 26 -20.37 -4.06 10.72
CA LEU A 26 -21.05 -2.75 10.73
C LEU A 26 -21.93 -2.55 9.50
N ALA A 27 -21.46 -2.96 8.30
CA ALA A 27 -22.25 -2.87 7.07
C ALA A 27 -23.54 -3.71 7.12
N ARG A 28 -23.57 -4.77 7.94
CA ARG A 28 -24.77 -5.58 8.20
C ARG A 28 -25.62 -5.08 9.38
N GLY A 29 -25.24 -3.96 10.00
CA GLY A 29 -25.91 -3.45 11.21
C GLY A 29 -25.65 -4.31 12.46
N LEU A 30 -24.57 -5.08 12.48
CA LEU A 30 -24.13 -5.87 13.62
C LEU A 30 -23.08 -5.11 14.46
N ASP A 31 -22.85 -5.54 15.69
CA ASP A 31 -21.95 -4.88 16.63
C ASP A 31 -20.58 -5.59 16.77
N GLU A 32 -19.73 -5.09 17.68
CA GLU A 32 -18.43 -5.68 17.99
C GLU A 32 -18.50 -7.13 18.44
N LEU A 33 -19.58 -7.55 19.11
CA LEU A 33 -19.72 -8.94 19.57
C LEU A 33 -19.86 -9.88 18.36
N ALA A 34 -20.60 -9.48 17.32
CA ALA A 34 -20.67 -10.25 16.08
C ALA A 34 -19.29 -10.36 15.41
N THR A 35 -18.53 -9.26 15.40
CA THR A 35 -17.15 -9.26 14.90
C THR A 35 -16.28 -10.25 15.69
N VAL A 36 -16.36 -10.25 17.02
CA VAL A 36 -15.58 -11.14 17.88
C VAL A 36 -15.95 -12.60 17.63
N ILE A 37 -17.23 -12.94 17.47
CA ILE A 37 -17.64 -14.32 17.15
C ILE A 37 -17.02 -14.77 15.81
N ALA A 38 -16.98 -13.90 14.80
CA ALA A 38 -16.31 -14.20 13.54
C ALA A 38 -14.79 -14.36 13.69
N LEU A 39 -14.12 -13.51 14.48
CA LEU A 39 -12.68 -13.59 14.74
C LEU A 39 -12.30 -14.81 15.58
N MET A 40 -13.16 -15.25 16.51
CA MET A 40 -13.00 -16.52 17.22
C MET A 40 -12.97 -17.68 16.24
N THR A 41 -13.84 -17.66 15.23
CA THR A 41 -13.82 -18.63 14.14
C THR A 41 -12.49 -18.58 13.39
N ILE A 42 -12.09 -17.42 12.87
CA ILE A 42 -10.82 -17.28 12.12
C ILE A 42 -9.62 -17.77 12.95
N SER A 43 -9.49 -17.34 14.22
CA SER A 43 -8.35 -17.77 15.05
C SER A 43 -8.34 -19.28 15.32
N THR A 44 -9.52 -19.91 15.43
CA THR A 44 -9.65 -21.36 15.62
C THR A 44 -9.27 -22.10 14.36
N GLU A 45 -9.76 -21.63 13.22
CA GLU A 45 -9.63 -22.31 11.95
C GLU A 45 -8.22 -22.16 11.38
N VAL A 46 -7.69 -20.94 11.33
CA VAL A 46 -6.46 -20.61 10.60
C VAL A 46 -5.37 -19.96 11.45
N GLY A 47 -5.55 -19.93 12.77
CA GLY A 47 -4.53 -19.39 13.65
C GLY A 47 -3.37 -20.37 13.84
N ALA A 48 -2.18 -19.97 13.42
CA ALA A 48 -0.94 -20.73 13.59
C ALA A 48 0.27 -19.79 13.75
N ASP A 49 1.31 -20.26 14.41
CA ASP A 49 2.52 -19.47 14.63
C ASP A 49 3.41 -19.48 13.38
N ASP A 50 4.03 -18.35 13.07
CA ASP A 50 5.06 -18.24 12.04
C ASP A 50 6.38 -18.90 12.49
N ARG A 51 7.40 -18.85 11.63
CA ARG A 51 8.73 -19.44 11.91
C ARG A 51 9.44 -18.84 13.13
N ASN A 52 9.02 -17.65 13.56
CA ASN A 52 9.58 -16.95 14.71
C ASN A 52 8.72 -17.18 15.98
N GLY A 53 7.67 -17.99 15.90
CA GLY A 53 6.75 -18.25 17.00
C GLY A 53 5.71 -17.16 17.21
N ASN A 54 5.53 -16.23 16.25
CA ASN A 54 4.48 -15.21 16.36
C ASN A 54 3.17 -15.75 15.82
N ARG A 55 2.11 -15.63 16.62
CA ARG A 55 0.75 -16.02 16.22
C ARG A 55 0.25 -15.19 15.04
N GLN A 56 -0.09 -15.84 13.94
CA GLN A 56 -0.71 -15.24 12.74
C GLN A 56 -2.05 -15.90 12.42
N TRP A 57 -2.83 -15.27 11.54
CA TRP A 57 -4.02 -15.87 10.92
C TRP A 57 -3.79 -15.96 9.41
N TRP A 58 -3.80 -17.17 8.88
CA TRP A 58 -3.39 -17.46 7.52
C TRP A 58 -4.61 -17.64 6.59
N CYS A 59 -4.46 -17.33 5.31
CA CYS A 59 -5.43 -17.59 4.25
C CYS A 59 -4.98 -18.78 3.39
N PRO A 60 -5.39 -20.03 3.70
CA PRO A 60 -4.94 -21.20 2.98
C PRO A 60 -5.73 -21.45 1.69
N ALA A 61 -5.01 -21.68 0.59
CA ALA A 61 -5.56 -22.35 -0.59
C ALA A 61 -5.60 -23.88 -0.38
N ASN A 62 -6.40 -24.59 -1.18
CA ASN A 62 -6.59 -26.03 -1.04
C ASN A 62 -6.45 -26.75 -2.38
N ARG A 63 -5.54 -27.74 -2.44
CA ARG A 63 -5.22 -28.49 -3.67
C ARG A 63 -6.36 -29.33 -4.21
N LEU A 64 -7.30 -29.75 -3.36
CA LEU A 64 -8.51 -30.46 -3.79
C LEU A 64 -9.54 -29.51 -4.43
N VAL A 65 -9.35 -28.20 -4.33
CA VAL A 65 -10.13 -27.17 -5.01
C VAL A 65 -9.18 -26.23 -5.78
N PRO A 66 -8.61 -26.66 -6.92
CA PRO A 66 -7.53 -25.91 -7.61
C PRO A 66 -7.85 -24.45 -7.93
N ALA A 67 -9.13 -24.11 -8.12
CA ALA A 67 -9.58 -22.73 -8.34
C ALA A 67 -9.20 -21.76 -7.20
N THR A 68 -8.99 -22.26 -5.98
CA THR A 68 -8.57 -21.42 -4.83
C THR A 68 -7.19 -20.78 -5.03
N PHE A 69 -6.31 -21.40 -5.82
CA PHE A 69 -4.99 -20.84 -6.15
C PHE A 69 -5.05 -19.66 -7.13
N GLY A 70 -6.22 -19.38 -7.72
CA GLY A 70 -6.45 -18.19 -8.53
C GLY A 70 -6.68 -16.91 -7.73
N PHE A 71 -6.72 -17.01 -6.39
CA PHE A 71 -6.98 -15.89 -5.48
C PHE A 71 -5.81 -15.69 -4.50
N PRO A 72 -5.64 -14.48 -3.94
CA PRO A 72 -4.60 -14.23 -2.94
C PRO A 72 -4.68 -15.20 -1.75
N HIS A 73 -3.55 -15.83 -1.43
CA HIS A 73 -3.38 -16.78 -0.33
C HIS A 73 -1.94 -16.70 0.18
N ASP A 74 -1.70 -17.07 1.43
CA ASP A 74 -0.39 -17.03 2.09
C ASP A 74 0.02 -18.40 2.67
N SER A 75 -0.80 -19.42 2.43
CA SER A 75 -0.63 -20.73 2.99
C SER A 75 -1.38 -21.77 2.15
N GLU A 76 -1.11 -23.04 2.42
CA GLU A 76 -1.86 -24.16 1.85
C GLU A 76 -2.32 -25.08 2.98
N SER A 77 -3.50 -25.67 2.81
CA SER A 77 -4.05 -26.68 3.71
C SER A 77 -4.47 -27.93 2.93
N ASP A 78 -4.45 -29.06 3.62
CA ASP A 78 -4.98 -30.35 3.17
C ASP A 78 -6.25 -30.76 3.94
N ASP A 79 -6.91 -29.82 4.64
CA ASP A 79 -8.16 -30.10 5.35
C ASP A 79 -9.34 -30.23 4.38
N ASN A 80 -9.57 -31.47 3.93
CA ASN A 80 -10.61 -31.83 2.97
C ASN A 80 -10.63 -30.84 1.78
N ARG A 81 -11.71 -30.06 1.62
CA ARG A 81 -11.86 -29.03 0.58
C ARG A 81 -12.02 -27.63 1.16
N SER A 82 -11.65 -27.43 2.42
CA SER A 82 -11.74 -26.15 3.12
C SER A 82 -10.64 -25.19 2.71
N SER A 83 -10.99 -23.91 2.57
CA SER A 83 -10.06 -22.85 2.17
C SER A 83 -10.42 -21.50 2.79
N GLY A 84 -9.47 -20.56 2.74
CA GLY A 84 -9.64 -19.19 3.23
C GLY A 84 -9.68 -19.09 4.76
N TYR A 85 -9.85 -17.85 5.24
CA TYR A 85 -9.79 -17.51 6.67
C TYR A 85 -10.84 -18.21 7.54
N PHE A 86 -12.01 -18.53 6.98
CA PHE A 86 -13.10 -19.23 7.70
C PHE A 86 -13.09 -20.75 7.48
N GLN A 87 -12.12 -21.30 6.74
CA GLN A 87 -12.10 -22.73 6.37
C GLN A 87 -13.43 -23.23 5.80
N GLN A 88 -14.01 -22.43 4.91
CA GLN A 88 -15.25 -22.74 4.21
C GLN A 88 -14.97 -23.69 3.04
N GLN A 89 -15.94 -24.53 2.69
CA GLN A 89 -15.77 -25.54 1.63
C GLN A 89 -17.01 -25.70 0.73
N PRO A 90 -16.85 -26.15 -0.52
CA PRO A 90 -17.98 -26.55 -1.34
C PRO A 90 -18.69 -27.80 -0.78
N GLY A 91 -19.94 -28.00 -1.18
CA GLY A 91 -20.72 -29.19 -0.86
C GLY A 91 -20.13 -30.46 -1.49
N PRO A 92 -20.52 -31.67 -1.03
CA PRO A 92 -19.94 -32.95 -1.41
C PRO A 92 -19.80 -33.16 -2.91
N ASN A 93 -20.72 -32.59 -3.70
CA ASN A 93 -20.74 -32.68 -5.16
C ASN A 93 -20.32 -31.39 -5.86
N GLY A 94 -19.74 -30.43 -5.13
CA GLY A 94 -19.29 -29.13 -5.66
C GLY A 94 -20.32 -28.01 -5.52
N GLU A 95 -21.38 -28.21 -4.74
CA GLU A 95 -22.39 -27.18 -4.49
C GLU A 95 -21.78 -25.97 -3.78
N ALA A 96 -22.28 -24.77 -4.06
CA ALA A 96 -21.79 -23.54 -3.44
C ALA A 96 -22.31 -23.35 -2.00
N TRP A 97 -22.06 -24.33 -1.11
CA TRP A 97 -22.48 -24.30 0.30
C TRP A 97 -22.02 -23.05 1.05
N TRP A 98 -20.89 -22.47 0.66
CA TRP A 98 -20.34 -21.24 1.21
C TRP A 98 -20.03 -20.21 0.12
N GLY A 99 -20.62 -20.37 -1.07
CA GLY A 99 -20.32 -19.58 -2.25
C GLY A 99 -19.28 -20.21 -3.17
N THR A 100 -18.77 -19.41 -4.10
CA THR A 100 -17.72 -19.75 -5.06
C THR A 100 -16.33 -19.73 -4.40
N PRO A 101 -15.27 -20.23 -5.06
CA PRO A 101 -13.90 -20.06 -4.59
C PRO A 101 -13.52 -18.59 -4.32
N GLU A 102 -14.01 -17.64 -5.13
CA GLU A 102 -13.81 -16.20 -4.87
C GLU A 102 -14.44 -15.78 -3.55
N ASP A 103 -15.67 -16.24 -3.28
CA ASP A 103 -16.40 -15.91 -2.04
C ASP A 103 -15.67 -16.45 -0.80
N MET A 104 -15.12 -17.67 -0.87
CA MET A 104 -14.42 -18.30 0.26
C MET A 104 -13.01 -17.73 0.47
N MET A 105 -12.29 -17.35 -0.60
CA MET A 105 -10.92 -16.84 -0.52
C MET A 105 -10.84 -15.33 -0.23
N THR A 106 -11.90 -14.58 -0.54
CA THR A 106 -11.96 -13.14 -0.26
C THR A 106 -12.48 -12.89 1.15
N LEU A 107 -11.66 -12.34 2.04
CA LEU A 107 -11.97 -12.18 3.47
C LEU A 107 -13.33 -11.50 3.72
N SER A 108 -13.57 -10.33 3.12
CA SER A 108 -14.85 -9.62 3.28
C SER A 108 -16.08 -10.41 2.82
N ARG A 109 -15.97 -11.19 1.74
CA ARG A 109 -17.05 -12.03 1.20
C ARG A 109 -17.32 -13.23 2.11
N ALA A 110 -16.27 -13.93 2.52
CA ALA A 110 -16.35 -15.06 3.45
C ALA A 110 -16.93 -14.64 4.79
N ALA A 111 -16.50 -13.49 5.32
CA ALA A 111 -17.03 -12.89 6.54
C ALA A 111 -18.51 -12.52 6.40
N ASN A 112 -18.92 -11.93 5.26
CA ASN A 112 -20.32 -11.61 5.03
C ASN A 112 -21.20 -12.88 5.02
N THR A 113 -20.77 -13.95 4.36
CA THR A 113 -21.50 -15.23 4.33
C THR A 113 -21.58 -15.87 5.72
N PHE A 114 -20.52 -15.78 6.52
CA PHE A 114 -20.53 -16.23 7.92
C PHE A 114 -21.53 -15.42 8.76
N LEU A 115 -21.44 -14.09 8.70
CA LEU A 115 -22.27 -13.17 9.49
C LEU A 115 -23.74 -13.18 9.05
N GLU A 116 -24.02 -13.54 7.79
CA GLU A 116 -25.38 -13.77 7.31
C GLU A 116 -26.06 -14.97 8.00
N ARG A 117 -25.27 -15.98 8.38
CA ARG A 117 -25.76 -17.18 9.07
C ARG A 117 -25.74 -17.04 10.59
N LEU A 118 -25.15 -15.98 11.11
CA LEU A 118 -25.12 -15.72 12.55
C LEU A 118 -26.55 -15.50 13.06
N ALA A 119 -26.92 -16.24 14.11
CA ALA A 119 -28.26 -16.16 14.69
C ALA A 119 -28.55 -14.74 15.22
N ALA A 120 -29.76 -14.23 14.96
CA ALA A 120 -30.14 -12.86 15.34
C ALA A 120 -30.09 -12.59 16.85
N ASP A 121 -30.16 -13.62 17.70
CA ASP A 121 -30.08 -13.50 19.16
C ASP A 121 -28.66 -13.65 19.72
N TYR A 122 -27.62 -13.54 18.88
CA TYR A 122 -26.20 -13.63 19.26
C TYR A 122 -25.82 -12.70 20.43
N GLY A 123 -26.52 -11.56 20.58
CA GLY A 123 -26.32 -10.60 21.67
C GLY A 123 -26.42 -11.20 23.07
N ARG A 124 -27.11 -12.34 23.22
CA ARG A 124 -27.17 -13.11 24.48
C ARG A 124 -25.80 -13.62 24.94
N ALA A 125 -24.83 -13.70 24.04
CA ALA A 125 -23.46 -14.10 24.34
C ALA A 125 -22.60 -12.97 24.93
N ALA A 126 -23.15 -11.79 25.20
CA ALA A 126 -22.42 -10.71 25.84
C ALA A 126 -21.76 -11.19 27.14
N ASN A 127 -20.44 -11.07 27.22
CA ASN A 127 -19.60 -11.55 28.33
C ASN A 127 -19.70 -13.07 28.60
N ASN A 128 -20.14 -13.87 27.63
CA ASN A 128 -20.28 -15.32 27.75
C ASN A 128 -19.51 -16.04 26.62
N PRO A 129 -18.22 -16.35 26.83
CA PRO A 129 -17.38 -16.97 25.79
C PRO A 129 -17.89 -18.35 25.34
N ALA A 130 -18.47 -19.12 26.25
CA ALA A 130 -19.02 -20.44 25.93
C ALA A 130 -20.22 -20.31 24.98
N LEU A 131 -21.13 -19.38 25.24
CA LEU A 131 -22.28 -19.13 24.38
C LEU A 131 -21.88 -18.49 23.04
N ALA A 132 -20.87 -17.61 23.04
CA ALA A 132 -20.29 -17.06 21.81
C ALA A 132 -19.70 -18.17 20.92
N GLY A 133 -18.96 -19.11 21.53
CA GLY A 133 -18.44 -20.29 20.84
C GLY A 133 -19.54 -21.19 20.27
N GLN A 134 -20.68 -21.33 20.97
CA GLN A 134 -21.85 -22.05 20.46
C GLN A 134 -22.44 -21.36 19.23
N PHE A 135 -22.52 -20.03 19.20
CA PHE A 135 -22.97 -19.30 17.99
C PHE A 135 -22.01 -19.49 16.82
N ALA A 136 -20.69 -19.42 17.04
CA ALA A 136 -19.71 -19.74 15.99
C ALA A 136 -19.88 -21.17 15.46
N GLN A 137 -20.05 -22.14 16.36
CA GLN A 137 -20.29 -23.53 16.02
C GLN A 137 -21.59 -23.73 15.23
N LEU A 138 -22.67 -23.04 15.57
CA LEU A 138 -23.94 -23.14 14.83
C LEU A 138 -23.79 -22.70 13.37
N VAL A 139 -22.89 -21.75 13.10
CA VAL A 139 -22.57 -21.30 11.75
C VAL A 139 -21.62 -22.29 11.05
N GLN A 140 -20.51 -22.66 11.68
CA GLN A 140 -19.46 -23.48 11.05
C GLN A 140 -19.79 -24.97 10.97
N SER A 141 -20.56 -25.49 11.93
CA SER A 141 -20.81 -26.92 12.09
C SER A 141 -19.52 -27.77 12.11
N SER A 142 -18.51 -27.32 12.88
CA SER A 142 -17.22 -28.00 13.01
C SER A 142 -17.30 -29.25 13.91
N ALA A 143 -16.30 -30.12 13.80
CA ALA A 143 -16.17 -31.33 14.62
C ALA A 143 -15.70 -31.06 16.07
N TYR A 144 -15.20 -29.85 16.35
CA TYR A 144 -14.61 -29.46 17.64
C TYR A 144 -15.25 -28.16 18.19
N PRO A 145 -16.53 -28.23 18.59
CA PRO A 145 -17.34 -27.06 18.95
C PRO A 145 -16.77 -26.26 20.14
N GLU A 146 -16.02 -26.92 21.03
CA GLU A 146 -15.44 -26.32 22.23
C GLU A 146 -14.32 -25.31 21.93
N ARG A 147 -13.65 -25.43 20.77
CA ARG A 147 -12.42 -24.68 20.49
C ARG A 147 -12.65 -23.19 20.24
N TYR A 148 -13.82 -22.80 19.74
CA TYR A 148 -14.10 -21.38 19.46
C TYR A 148 -14.07 -20.53 20.73
N ALA A 149 -14.65 -21.04 21.83
CA ALA A 149 -14.73 -20.31 23.11
C ALA A 149 -13.34 -19.97 23.67
N GLU A 150 -12.33 -20.81 23.40
CA GLU A 150 -10.94 -20.60 23.80
C GLU A 150 -10.34 -19.35 23.15
N LYS A 151 -10.84 -18.96 21.97
CA LYS A 151 -10.35 -17.80 21.21
C LYS A 151 -10.99 -16.49 21.60
N TRP A 152 -11.91 -16.47 22.58
CA TRP A 152 -12.59 -15.26 23.03
C TRP A 152 -11.61 -14.14 23.42
N GLY A 153 -10.60 -14.46 24.24
CA GLY A 153 -9.61 -13.49 24.70
C GLY A 153 -8.78 -12.94 23.53
N GLU A 154 -8.23 -13.82 22.70
CA GLU A 154 -7.45 -13.43 21.51
C GLU A 154 -8.26 -12.55 20.55
N ALA A 155 -9.52 -12.92 20.26
CA ALA A 155 -10.39 -12.18 19.36
C ALA A 155 -10.70 -10.77 19.89
N TRP A 156 -11.05 -10.63 21.18
CA TRP A 156 -11.24 -9.31 21.79
C TRP A 156 -9.96 -8.50 21.84
N ASP A 157 -8.83 -9.11 22.17
CA ASP A 157 -7.55 -8.39 22.25
C ASP A 157 -7.09 -7.92 20.88
N VAL A 158 -7.22 -8.75 19.84
CA VAL A 158 -6.92 -8.34 18.47
C VAL A 158 -7.89 -7.26 18.01
N LEU A 159 -9.21 -7.40 18.23
CA LEU A 159 -10.17 -6.38 17.82
C LEU A 159 -9.91 -5.06 18.55
N ARG A 160 -9.69 -5.09 19.86
CA ARG A 160 -9.37 -3.89 20.63
C ARG A 160 -8.08 -3.26 20.17
N ARG A 161 -7.00 -4.04 19.94
CA ARG A 161 -5.78 -3.49 19.33
C ARG A 161 -6.09 -2.86 17.98
N ALA A 162 -6.79 -3.55 17.11
CA ALA A 162 -7.15 -3.09 15.78
C ALA A 162 -7.99 -1.80 15.76
N LEU A 163 -8.80 -1.57 16.80
CA LEU A 163 -9.63 -0.37 17.00
C LEU A 163 -8.98 0.72 17.86
N SER A 164 -8.02 0.35 18.73
CA SER A 164 -7.28 1.25 19.64
C SER A 164 -5.99 1.79 19.04
N GLU A 165 -5.38 1.00 18.14
CA GLU A 165 -4.56 1.54 17.08
C GLU A 165 -5.47 2.52 16.37
N THR A 166 -5.17 3.82 16.47
CA THR A 166 -5.64 4.77 15.47
C THR A 166 -5.38 4.08 14.16
N PRO A 167 -6.43 3.70 13.41
CA PRO A 167 -6.26 2.73 12.37
C PRO A 167 -5.11 3.25 11.50
N THR A 168 -4.09 2.42 11.28
CA THR A 168 -3.60 2.33 9.90
C THR A 168 -4.76 1.73 9.11
N THR A 169 -5.81 2.54 8.97
CA THR A 169 -6.43 2.86 7.71
C THR A 169 -5.29 2.71 6.70
N PRO A 170 -5.45 2.07 5.53
CA PRO A 170 -4.88 2.77 4.39
C PRO A 170 -5.38 4.19 4.61
N GLU A 171 -4.49 5.12 4.99
CA GLU A 171 -4.87 6.51 5.19
C GLU A 171 -5.91 6.74 4.09
N VAL A 172 -7.15 7.14 4.41
CA VAL A 172 -7.87 7.88 3.36
C VAL A 172 -6.92 9.04 3.24
N PRO A 173 -5.99 9.02 2.26
CA PRO A 173 -4.82 9.85 2.40
C PRO A 173 -5.42 11.23 2.47
N MET A 174 -4.99 11.98 3.49
CA MET A 174 -5.37 13.38 3.56
C MET A 174 -5.21 13.91 2.15
N PRO A 175 -6.31 14.34 1.49
CA PRO A 175 -6.30 14.33 0.04
C PRO A 175 -5.08 15.05 -0.47
N VAL A 176 -4.23 14.31 -1.18
CA VAL A 176 -2.88 14.80 -1.46
C VAL A 176 -3.05 16.09 -2.24
N SER A 177 -2.58 17.18 -1.64
CA SER A 177 -2.85 18.52 -2.12
C SER A 177 -1.58 19.35 -2.10
N GLY A 178 -1.57 20.41 -2.90
CA GLY A 178 -0.33 21.11 -3.19
C GLY A 178 0.45 20.41 -4.29
N ASP A 179 1.46 21.12 -4.80
CA ASP A 179 2.29 20.60 -5.88
C ASP A 179 2.98 19.30 -5.45
N PRO A 180 2.91 18.21 -6.24
CA PRO A 180 3.42 16.89 -5.93
C PRO A 180 4.95 16.83 -6.05
N VAL A 181 5.65 17.62 -5.22
CA VAL A 181 7.11 17.58 -5.07
C VAL A 181 7.64 16.21 -4.62
N TRP A 182 6.74 15.35 -4.13
CA TRP A 182 6.96 13.95 -3.79
C TRP A 182 7.00 12.99 -5.00
N LEU A 183 6.71 13.45 -6.23
CA LEU A 183 6.65 12.57 -7.43
C LEU A 183 7.90 11.71 -7.58
N GLU A 184 9.08 12.29 -7.40
CA GLU A 184 10.33 11.53 -7.50
C GLU A 184 10.42 10.44 -6.44
N ASP A 185 10.12 10.75 -5.17
CA ASP A 185 10.20 9.79 -4.06
C ASP A 185 9.19 8.65 -4.21
N VAL A 186 8.02 8.92 -4.78
CA VAL A 186 6.95 7.93 -5.03
C VAL A 186 7.27 7.04 -6.23
N LEU A 187 7.81 7.61 -7.30
CA LEU A 187 8.05 6.88 -8.54
C LEU A 187 9.39 6.13 -8.55
N ARG A 188 10.40 6.62 -7.80
CA ARG A 188 11.75 6.03 -7.79
C ARG A 188 11.77 4.55 -7.37
N PRO A 189 11.04 4.11 -6.32
CA PRO A 189 11.03 2.70 -5.92
C PRO A 189 10.45 1.76 -6.99
N ALA A 190 9.43 2.21 -7.72
CA ALA A 190 8.80 1.42 -8.79
C ALA A 190 9.64 1.39 -10.07
N LEU A 191 10.29 2.50 -10.40
CA LEU A 191 10.93 2.67 -11.71
C LEU A 191 12.44 2.47 -11.71
N GLY A 192 13.11 2.65 -10.57
CA GLY A 192 14.56 2.55 -10.42
C GLY A 192 15.31 3.35 -11.49
N GLY A 193 16.12 2.64 -12.29
CA GLY A 193 16.92 3.19 -13.38
C GLY A 193 16.14 3.76 -14.57
N ARG A 194 14.82 3.57 -14.66
CA ARG A 194 13.98 4.15 -15.74
C ARG A 194 13.55 5.60 -15.49
N LEU A 195 13.62 6.07 -14.24
CA LEU A 195 13.12 7.40 -13.88
C LEU A 195 14.18 8.49 -14.11
N ARG A 196 13.77 9.57 -14.78
CA ARG A 196 14.53 10.80 -15.05
C ARG A 196 13.74 12.02 -14.62
N THR A 197 14.40 13.17 -14.58
CA THR A 197 13.79 14.46 -14.26
C THR A 197 14.36 15.54 -15.17
N LEU A 198 13.53 16.48 -15.62
CA LEU A 198 14.04 17.68 -16.28
C LEU A 198 14.61 18.69 -15.26
N PRO A 199 15.57 19.56 -15.64
CA PRO A 199 15.92 20.72 -14.82
C PRO A 199 14.69 21.59 -14.56
N GLY A 200 14.47 22.04 -13.32
CA GLY A 200 13.35 22.92 -12.95
C GLY A 200 12.05 22.21 -12.55
N TRP A 201 11.96 20.89 -12.73
CA TRP A 201 10.71 20.13 -12.54
C TRP A 201 9.99 20.35 -11.20
N LYS A 202 10.73 20.63 -10.11
CA LYS A 202 10.19 20.87 -8.76
C LYS A 202 9.47 22.21 -8.59
N THR A 203 9.58 23.11 -9.55
CA THR A 203 8.98 24.46 -9.51
C THR A 203 8.18 24.80 -10.77
N ASP A 204 8.32 24.00 -11.83
CA ASP A 204 7.67 24.27 -13.10
C ASP A 204 6.18 23.94 -13.07
N GLY A 205 5.41 24.71 -13.86
CA GLY A 205 3.96 24.67 -14.00
C GLY A 205 3.48 25.94 -14.71
N ILE A 206 2.19 26.01 -15.04
CA ILE A 206 1.60 27.19 -15.72
C ILE A 206 1.24 28.34 -14.76
N GLY A 207 1.61 28.20 -13.48
CA GLY A 207 1.21 29.07 -12.39
C GLY A 207 0.04 28.53 -11.57
N GLY A 208 -0.07 29.01 -10.33
CA GLY A 208 -0.98 28.45 -9.32
C GLY A 208 -0.33 27.29 -8.55
N THR A 209 -1.16 26.56 -7.82
CA THR A 209 -0.76 25.39 -7.02
C THR A 209 -1.78 24.31 -7.24
N MET A 210 -1.34 23.05 -7.31
CA MET A 210 -2.24 21.91 -7.38
C MET A 210 -3.20 21.91 -6.18
N GLY A 211 -4.49 21.71 -6.45
CA GLY A 211 -5.50 21.51 -5.42
C GLY A 211 -5.40 20.11 -4.82
N GLN A 212 -6.50 19.60 -4.26
CA GLN A 212 -6.63 18.17 -3.99
C GLN A 212 -6.48 17.40 -5.30
N ILE A 213 -5.44 16.59 -5.40
CA ILE A 213 -5.15 15.72 -6.54
C ILE A 213 -6.15 14.57 -6.48
N TRP A 214 -7.09 14.59 -7.42
CA TRP A 214 -8.11 13.59 -7.59
C TRP A 214 -7.52 12.31 -8.16
N GLY A 215 -6.63 12.39 -9.15
CA GLY A 215 -6.15 11.21 -9.87
C GLY A 215 -5.30 11.56 -11.09
N VAL A 216 -5.33 10.67 -12.09
CA VAL A 216 -4.46 10.72 -13.27
C VAL A 216 -5.30 10.82 -14.54
N ILE A 217 -4.87 11.68 -15.47
CA ILE A 217 -5.36 11.66 -16.86
C ILE A 217 -4.24 11.20 -17.78
N TRP A 218 -4.49 10.09 -18.48
CA TRP A 218 -3.57 9.48 -19.44
C TRP A 218 -3.79 10.03 -20.85
N HIS A 219 -2.69 10.42 -21.48
CA HIS A 219 -2.62 11.01 -22.82
C HIS A 219 -1.66 10.21 -23.71
N HIS A 220 -1.81 10.38 -25.01
CA HIS A 220 -0.69 10.18 -25.91
C HIS A 220 -0.26 11.53 -26.49
N THR A 221 1.00 11.63 -26.86
CA THR A 221 1.55 12.87 -27.44
C THR A 221 1.13 13.09 -28.89
N GLY A 222 0.69 12.04 -29.57
CA GLY A 222 0.45 12.04 -31.01
C GLY A 222 1.73 11.86 -31.82
N ASN A 223 2.86 11.53 -31.17
CA ASN A 223 4.13 11.26 -31.82
C ASN A 223 5.10 10.47 -30.90
N ALA A 224 5.52 9.29 -31.31
CA ALA A 224 6.48 8.45 -30.59
C ALA A 224 7.88 9.08 -30.44
N ALA A 225 8.21 10.07 -31.27
CA ALA A 225 9.46 10.83 -31.16
C ALA A 225 9.39 11.97 -30.14
N GLU A 226 8.22 12.27 -29.57
CA GLU A 226 8.02 13.40 -28.66
C GLU A 226 8.90 13.28 -27.41
N LYS A 227 9.47 14.41 -26.99
CA LYS A 227 10.46 14.49 -25.92
C LYS A 227 9.91 15.26 -24.71
N PRO A 228 10.38 14.95 -23.49
CA PRO A 228 9.92 15.65 -22.29
C PRO A 228 10.16 17.16 -22.36
N GLU A 229 11.21 17.62 -23.06
CA GLU A 229 11.49 19.05 -23.25
C GLU A 229 10.40 19.77 -24.05
N SER A 230 9.77 19.09 -25.01
CA SER A 230 8.62 19.63 -25.74
C SER A 230 7.39 19.72 -24.84
N ILE A 231 7.18 18.72 -23.98
CA ILE A 231 6.09 18.74 -22.99
C ILE A 231 6.29 19.91 -22.02
N SER A 232 7.52 20.15 -21.57
CA SER A 232 7.88 21.29 -20.70
C SER A 232 7.58 22.64 -21.36
N LYS A 233 8.03 22.84 -22.60
CA LYS A 233 7.87 24.11 -23.33
C LYS A 233 6.46 24.33 -23.87
N GLY A 234 5.77 23.23 -24.17
CA GLY A 234 4.53 23.21 -24.91
C GLY A 234 4.71 23.45 -26.40
N ARG A 235 3.64 23.92 -27.03
CA ARG A 235 3.52 24.10 -28.47
C ARG A 235 3.13 25.54 -28.81
N PRO A 236 3.30 26.00 -30.07
CA PRO A 236 3.06 27.40 -30.43
C PRO A 236 1.66 27.94 -30.06
N ASP A 237 0.65 27.09 -30.05
CA ASP A 237 -0.74 27.41 -29.69
C ASP A 237 -1.09 27.19 -28.20
N LEU A 238 -0.20 26.54 -27.44
CA LEU A 238 -0.43 26.23 -26.03
C LEU A 238 0.89 26.16 -25.26
N ALA A 239 1.13 27.17 -24.43
CA ALA A 239 2.29 27.22 -23.55
C ALA A 239 2.31 26.02 -22.60
N GLY A 240 3.49 25.43 -22.41
CA GLY A 240 3.70 24.35 -21.48
C GLY A 240 3.81 24.83 -20.02
N PRO A 241 3.97 23.88 -19.07
CA PRO A 241 4.07 22.45 -19.33
C PRO A 241 2.74 21.80 -19.72
N LEU A 242 2.77 20.82 -20.64
CA LEU A 242 1.58 20.11 -21.15
C LEU A 242 1.21 18.86 -20.36
N ALA A 243 2.06 18.44 -19.42
CA ALA A 243 1.82 17.34 -18.48
C ALA A 243 2.91 17.36 -17.40
N GLN A 244 2.64 16.71 -16.27
CA GLN A 244 3.62 16.55 -15.19
C GLN A 244 4.64 15.45 -15.51
N ILE A 245 4.23 14.41 -16.25
CA ILE A 245 5.06 13.25 -16.57
C ILE A 245 5.04 12.95 -18.07
N HIS A 246 6.20 12.57 -18.62
CA HIS A 246 6.34 12.01 -19.96
C HIS A 246 6.84 10.56 -19.88
N ILE A 247 6.35 9.68 -20.76
CA ILE A 247 6.84 8.30 -20.88
C ILE A 247 7.22 8.00 -22.33
N ALA A 248 8.50 7.69 -22.56
CA ALA A 248 9.04 7.35 -23.87
C ALA A 248 8.72 5.89 -24.30
N PRO A 249 8.84 5.56 -25.60
CA PRO A 249 8.55 4.19 -26.11
C PRO A 249 9.44 3.10 -25.49
N ASP A 250 10.65 3.47 -25.04
CA ASP A 250 11.60 2.58 -24.39
C ASP A 250 11.35 2.42 -22.87
N GLY A 251 10.27 3.01 -22.34
CA GLY A 251 9.90 2.94 -20.93
C GLY A 251 10.62 3.95 -20.03
N ILE A 252 11.42 4.86 -20.57
CA ILE A 252 11.97 5.94 -19.75
C ILE A 252 10.85 6.90 -19.35
N VAL A 253 10.72 7.10 -18.03
CA VAL A 253 9.76 8.03 -17.43
C VAL A 253 10.50 9.29 -17.02
N THR A 254 10.01 10.45 -17.43
CA THR A 254 10.61 11.75 -17.08
C THR A 254 9.61 12.64 -16.37
N ILE A 255 9.95 13.10 -15.16
CA ILE A 255 9.18 14.14 -14.48
C ILE A 255 9.52 15.49 -15.11
N VAL A 256 8.48 16.16 -15.61
CA VAL A 256 8.55 17.43 -16.35
C VAL A 256 8.26 18.61 -15.43
N ALA A 257 7.24 18.51 -14.59
CA ALA A 257 6.74 19.59 -13.76
C ALA A 257 5.95 19.04 -12.56
N VAL A 258 5.73 19.87 -11.53
CA VAL A 258 4.85 19.54 -10.39
C VAL A 258 3.62 20.43 -10.36
N GLY A 259 3.72 21.70 -10.75
CA GLY A 259 2.56 22.61 -10.73
C GLY A 259 1.45 22.19 -11.70
N PRO A 260 0.34 22.97 -11.76
CA PRO A 260 -0.69 22.76 -12.76
C PRO A 260 -0.12 22.77 -14.18
N CYS A 261 -0.57 21.83 -15.02
CA CYS A 261 -0.14 21.68 -16.41
C CYS A 261 -1.33 21.84 -17.37
N ASN A 262 -1.07 22.30 -18.59
CA ASN A 262 -2.08 22.53 -19.63
C ASN A 262 -2.48 21.24 -20.38
N HIS A 263 -3.06 20.27 -19.67
CA HIS A 263 -3.25 18.91 -20.20
C HIS A 263 -4.73 18.48 -20.39
N ALA A 264 -5.64 18.83 -19.47
CA ALA A 264 -7.00 18.27 -19.46
C ALA A 264 -7.99 19.02 -20.37
N GLY A 265 -7.87 20.33 -20.51
CA GLY A 265 -8.79 21.13 -21.33
C GLY A 265 -10.27 20.89 -21.00
N LYS A 266 -11.14 20.90 -22.03
CA LYS A 266 -12.59 20.75 -21.86
C LYS A 266 -13.02 19.30 -21.65
N GLY A 267 -13.84 19.05 -20.65
CA GLY A 267 -14.34 17.72 -20.32
C GLY A 267 -15.16 17.69 -19.03
N SER A 268 -15.60 16.49 -18.66
CA SER A 268 -16.33 16.24 -17.41
C SER A 268 -16.05 14.84 -16.91
N TRP A 269 -16.03 14.66 -15.59
CA TRP A 269 -15.95 13.35 -14.95
C TRP A 269 -16.51 13.45 -13.54
N ALA A 270 -17.03 12.34 -13.02
CA ALA A 270 -17.54 12.32 -11.66
C ALA A 270 -16.41 12.61 -10.66
N GLY A 271 -16.61 13.61 -9.79
CA GLY A 271 -15.62 14.03 -8.79
C GLY A 271 -14.61 15.08 -9.27
N LEU A 272 -14.67 15.52 -10.53
CA LEU A 272 -13.83 16.58 -11.07
C LEU A 272 -14.66 17.81 -11.49
N PRO A 273 -14.13 19.03 -11.31
CA PRO A 273 -14.78 20.24 -11.81
C PRO A 273 -14.78 20.25 -13.34
N THR A 274 -15.96 20.49 -13.91
CA THR A 274 -16.16 20.55 -15.37
C THR A 274 -15.22 21.57 -16.04
N ASP A 275 -14.56 21.16 -17.14
CA ASP A 275 -13.58 21.97 -17.91
C ASP A 275 -12.36 22.47 -17.13
N ALA A 276 -12.13 21.97 -15.91
CA ALA A 276 -11.16 22.55 -14.99
C ALA A 276 -10.36 21.49 -14.21
N ALA A 277 -9.88 20.43 -14.87
CA ALA A 277 -9.15 19.34 -14.20
C ALA A 277 -7.62 19.53 -14.08
N ASN A 278 -7.04 20.56 -14.71
CA ASN A 278 -5.58 20.78 -14.77
C ASN A 278 -4.89 20.90 -13.40
N ASP A 279 -5.59 21.47 -12.40
CA ASP A 279 -5.08 21.64 -11.03
C ASP A 279 -5.56 20.52 -10.08
N ARG A 280 -6.32 19.55 -10.60
CA ARG A 280 -6.89 18.42 -9.84
C ARG A 280 -6.32 17.08 -10.27
N THR A 281 -5.52 17.01 -11.32
CA THR A 281 -5.05 15.74 -11.86
C THR A 281 -3.60 15.81 -12.29
N ILE A 282 -2.92 14.66 -12.23
CA ILE A 282 -1.60 14.48 -12.82
C ILE A 282 -1.81 14.07 -14.29
N GLY A 283 -1.37 14.91 -15.23
CA GLY A 283 -1.30 14.59 -16.64
C GLY A 283 -0.06 13.77 -16.95
N ILE A 284 -0.25 12.68 -17.71
CA ILE A 284 0.83 11.81 -18.17
C ILE A 284 0.76 11.69 -19.69
N GLU A 285 1.82 12.13 -20.36
CA GLU A 285 1.96 12.13 -21.81
C GLU A 285 2.84 10.96 -22.28
N CYS A 286 2.22 9.95 -22.89
CA CYS A 286 2.94 8.81 -23.43
C CYS A 286 3.28 9.01 -24.91
N ALA A 287 4.55 8.91 -25.27
CA ALA A 287 5.01 9.11 -26.64
C ALA A 287 4.51 8.00 -27.57
N TRP A 288 3.43 8.28 -28.31
CA TRP A 288 2.73 7.36 -29.22
C TRP A 288 1.75 8.17 -30.10
N PRO A 289 1.40 7.76 -31.34
CA PRO A 289 1.92 6.63 -32.13
C PRO A 289 3.14 7.01 -32.98
N THR A 290 3.66 6.07 -33.75
CA THR A 290 4.68 6.33 -34.76
C THR A 290 4.09 7.12 -35.93
N ILE A 291 4.54 8.35 -36.14
CA ILE A 291 4.15 9.18 -37.28
C ILE A 291 5.09 8.92 -38.46
N GLN A 292 4.50 8.55 -39.60
CA GLN A 292 5.23 8.33 -40.85
C GLN A 292 5.67 9.68 -41.47
N PRO A 293 6.68 9.68 -42.36
CA PRO A 293 7.14 10.91 -43.02
C PRO A 293 6.07 11.69 -43.80
N ASP A 294 5.00 11.03 -44.23
CA ASP A 294 3.85 11.64 -44.90
C ASP A 294 2.77 12.17 -43.94
N GLY A 295 3.00 12.07 -42.63
CA GLY A 295 2.09 12.51 -41.58
C GLY A 295 1.01 11.50 -41.20
N THR A 296 0.98 10.32 -41.82
CA THR A 296 0.04 9.25 -41.47
C THR A 296 0.50 8.43 -40.26
N TYR A 297 -0.43 7.69 -39.65
CA TYR A 297 -0.15 6.78 -38.54
C TYR A 297 -1.11 5.58 -38.56
N ASP A 298 -0.74 4.49 -37.90
CA ASP A 298 -1.60 3.33 -37.71
C ASP A 298 -2.40 3.48 -36.40
N PRO A 299 -3.73 3.68 -36.44
CA PRO A 299 -4.55 3.76 -35.23
C PRO A 299 -4.59 2.44 -34.44
N GLY A 300 -4.21 1.32 -35.07
CA GLY A 300 -4.09 -0.01 -34.47
C GLY A 300 -2.68 -0.33 -33.96
N GLU A 301 -1.73 0.61 -34.00
CA GLU A 301 -0.35 0.37 -33.59
C GLU A 301 -0.31 -0.16 -32.15
N ARG A 302 0.40 -1.28 -31.96
CA ARG A 302 0.59 -1.88 -30.65
C ARG A 302 1.46 -0.95 -29.79
N TRP A 303 1.01 -0.68 -28.57
CA TRP A 303 1.81 0.01 -27.57
C TRP A 303 3.12 -0.76 -27.27
N PRO A 304 4.28 -0.09 -27.24
CA PRO A 304 5.55 -0.71 -26.87
C PRO A 304 5.50 -1.34 -25.48
N ASP A 305 6.03 -2.55 -25.33
CA ASP A 305 5.97 -3.31 -24.08
C ASP A 305 6.63 -2.57 -22.91
N ALA A 306 7.82 -2.00 -23.12
CA ALA A 306 8.55 -1.24 -22.10
C ALA A 306 7.79 0.01 -21.64
N GLN A 307 7.06 0.66 -22.55
CA GLN A 307 6.20 1.79 -22.24
C GLN A 307 5.00 1.36 -21.40
N ILE A 308 4.31 0.26 -21.78
CA ILE A 308 3.19 -0.31 -21.01
C ILE A 308 3.61 -0.72 -19.60
N ILE A 309 4.77 -1.38 -19.44
CA ILE A 309 5.30 -1.74 -18.12
C ILE A 309 5.45 -0.47 -17.26
N SER A 310 6.09 0.56 -17.80
CA SER A 310 6.30 1.82 -17.08
C SER A 310 5.01 2.58 -16.80
N MET A 311 4.02 2.52 -17.70
CA MET A 311 2.69 3.08 -17.47
C MET A 311 1.98 2.39 -16.29
N ARG A 312 2.09 1.06 -16.16
CA ARG A 312 1.52 0.29 -15.04
C ARG A 312 2.19 0.66 -13.73
N ASP A 313 3.52 0.63 -13.69
CA ASP A 313 4.30 0.97 -12.49
C ASP A 313 3.99 2.38 -11.99
N VAL A 314 3.94 3.36 -12.91
CA VAL A 314 3.57 4.75 -12.59
C VAL A 314 2.13 4.81 -12.09
N GLY A 315 1.20 4.17 -12.79
CA GLY A 315 -0.20 4.11 -12.39
C GLY A 315 -0.38 3.53 -11.00
N ALA A 316 0.26 2.40 -10.69
CA ALA A 316 0.18 1.74 -9.39
C ALA A 316 0.82 2.57 -8.28
N ALA A 317 2.02 3.12 -8.50
CA ALA A 317 2.72 3.95 -7.53
C ALA A 317 1.91 5.22 -7.17
N LEU A 318 1.39 5.93 -8.18
CA LEU A 318 0.57 7.12 -7.95
C LEU A 318 -0.77 6.75 -7.30
N THR A 319 -1.44 5.70 -7.76
CA THR A 319 -2.73 5.26 -7.20
C THR A 319 -2.59 4.84 -5.73
N LYS A 320 -1.52 4.10 -5.38
CA LYS A 320 -1.18 3.75 -4.00
C LYS A 320 -0.91 4.98 -3.16
N HIS A 321 -0.09 5.92 -3.65
CA HIS A 321 0.26 7.13 -2.90
C HIS A 321 -0.93 8.06 -2.69
N LEU A 322 -1.77 8.23 -3.71
CA LEU A 322 -3.00 9.01 -3.66
C LEU A 322 -4.13 8.29 -2.91
N GLY A 323 -3.97 7.00 -2.54
CA GLY A 323 -4.94 6.18 -1.82
C GLY A 323 -6.35 6.23 -2.40
N VAL A 324 -6.43 6.25 -3.73
CA VAL A 324 -7.66 6.23 -4.51
C VAL A 324 -7.81 4.89 -5.21
N PRO A 325 -9.04 4.46 -5.57
CA PRO A 325 -9.21 3.27 -6.39
C PRO A 325 -8.73 3.51 -7.83
N VAL A 326 -8.43 2.42 -8.56
CA VAL A 326 -7.94 2.48 -9.95
C VAL A 326 -8.88 3.22 -10.92
N SER A 327 -10.16 3.42 -10.56
CA SER A 327 -11.11 4.26 -11.31
C SER A 327 -10.70 5.75 -11.39
N HIS A 328 -9.71 6.18 -10.61
CA HIS A 328 -9.11 7.52 -10.68
C HIS A 328 -7.99 7.63 -11.74
N ASN A 329 -7.81 6.60 -12.57
CA ASN A 329 -7.01 6.63 -13.79
C ASN A 329 -7.96 6.69 -14.99
N ILE A 330 -8.05 7.85 -15.63
CA ILE A 330 -8.95 8.07 -16.78
C ILE A 330 -8.15 8.47 -18.00
N SER A 331 -8.70 8.21 -19.18
CA SER A 331 -8.18 8.73 -20.44
C SER A 331 -8.66 10.16 -20.70
N HIS A 332 -7.93 10.91 -21.51
CA HIS A 332 -8.43 12.19 -22.02
C HIS A 332 -9.70 11.99 -22.88
N LYS A 333 -9.80 10.88 -23.60
CA LYS A 333 -11.00 10.45 -24.34
C LYS A 333 -12.22 10.33 -23.43
N GLU A 334 -12.09 9.63 -22.30
CA GLU A 334 -13.16 9.51 -21.30
C GLU A 334 -13.56 10.88 -20.73
N TRP A 335 -12.58 11.69 -20.33
CA TRP A 335 -12.79 13.06 -19.86
C TRP A 335 -13.55 13.94 -20.87
N ALA A 336 -13.15 13.90 -22.13
CA ALA A 336 -13.63 14.80 -23.17
C ALA A 336 -14.89 14.32 -23.92
N THR A 337 -15.27 13.05 -23.77
CA THR A 337 -16.32 12.41 -24.59
C THR A 337 -17.36 11.64 -23.77
N HIS A 338 -16.97 11.02 -22.67
CA HIS A 338 -17.80 10.01 -21.99
C HIS A 338 -18.19 10.37 -20.55
N GLY A 339 -17.79 11.55 -20.07
CA GLY A 339 -18.17 12.03 -18.76
C GLY A 339 -19.68 12.22 -18.56
N PRO A 340 -20.12 12.61 -17.35
CA PRO A 340 -21.54 12.80 -17.04
C PRO A 340 -22.28 13.79 -17.95
N LEU A 341 -21.56 14.74 -18.57
CA LEU A 341 -22.13 15.70 -19.52
C LEU A 341 -21.98 15.26 -20.98
N GLY A 342 -21.52 14.04 -21.23
CA GLY A 342 -21.31 13.48 -22.57
C GLY A 342 -20.19 14.19 -23.34
N PHE A 343 -20.41 14.39 -24.63
CA PHE A 343 -19.43 14.96 -25.54
C PHE A 343 -19.11 16.43 -25.21
N ARG A 344 -17.83 16.75 -25.04
CA ARG A 344 -17.34 18.12 -24.75
C ARG A 344 -16.36 18.64 -25.79
N GLN A 345 -15.33 17.86 -26.09
CA GLN A 345 -14.30 18.19 -27.07
C GLN A 345 -14.08 17.08 -28.10
N GLY A 346 -14.28 15.81 -27.75
CA GLY A 346 -14.06 14.69 -28.66
C GLY A 346 -12.57 14.34 -28.83
N LYS A 347 -11.89 14.08 -27.71
CA LYS A 347 -10.52 13.56 -27.70
C LYS A 347 -10.51 12.05 -27.90
N TRP A 348 -9.44 11.52 -28.49
CA TRP A 348 -9.31 10.08 -28.76
C TRP A 348 -8.17 9.41 -27.98
N ASP A 349 -7.29 10.23 -27.40
CA ASP A 349 -6.16 9.93 -26.54
C ASP A 349 -6.56 9.22 -25.23
N PRO A 350 -5.83 8.18 -24.78
CA PRO A 350 -4.58 7.62 -25.31
C PRO A 350 -4.84 6.54 -26.38
N GLY A 351 -5.64 6.85 -27.39
CA GLY A 351 -5.67 6.11 -28.63
C GLY A 351 -6.47 4.82 -28.57
N ASN A 352 -5.82 3.72 -28.93
CA ASN A 352 -6.40 2.38 -28.94
C ASN A 352 -6.27 1.64 -27.60
N LEU A 353 -5.75 2.30 -26.56
CA LEU A 353 -5.63 1.70 -25.24
C LEU A 353 -7.01 1.45 -24.61
N ASP A 354 -7.27 0.20 -24.24
CA ASP A 354 -8.44 -0.17 -23.44
C ASP A 354 -8.21 0.22 -21.98
N MET A 355 -8.96 1.21 -21.51
CA MET A 355 -8.81 1.76 -20.16
C MET A 355 -9.31 0.81 -19.07
N ASP A 356 -10.27 -0.07 -19.35
CA ASP A 356 -10.73 -1.05 -18.36
C ASP A 356 -9.69 -2.15 -18.17
N TRP A 357 -9.12 -2.64 -19.28
CA TRP A 357 -7.95 -3.51 -19.21
C TRP A 357 -6.79 -2.83 -18.47
N PHE A 358 -6.46 -1.59 -18.83
CA PHE A 358 -5.32 -0.89 -18.25
C PHE A 358 -5.48 -0.66 -16.74
N ARG A 359 -6.68 -0.27 -16.26
CA ARG A 359 -6.97 -0.19 -14.82
C ARG A 359 -6.84 -1.53 -14.12
N ALA A 360 -7.25 -2.63 -14.76
CA ALA A 360 -7.08 -3.97 -14.20
C ALA A 360 -5.60 -4.37 -14.11
N GLU A 361 -4.77 -3.97 -15.07
CA GLU A 361 -3.31 -4.18 -14.98
C GLU A 361 -2.67 -3.35 -13.87
N ILE A 362 -3.10 -2.10 -13.67
CA ILE A 362 -2.69 -1.28 -12.52
C ILE A 362 -3.09 -1.98 -11.20
N GLN A 363 -4.31 -2.52 -11.10
CA GLN A 363 -4.75 -3.21 -9.89
C GLN A 363 -3.89 -4.45 -9.59
N LYS A 364 -3.52 -5.23 -10.62
CA LYS A 364 -2.63 -6.39 -10.45
C LYS A 364 -1.28 -6.00 -9.85
N ASP A 365 -0.66 -4.94 -10.36
CA ASP A 365 0.58 -4.39 -9.79
C ASP A 365 0.34 -3.91 -8.34
N ILE A 366 -0.80 -3.24 -8.08
CA ILE A 366 -1.18 -2.84 -6.73
C ILE A 366 -1.19 -4.03 -5.76
N ASP A 367 -1.75 -5.15 -6.21
CA ASP A 367 -1.88 -6.41 -5.48
C ASP A 367 -0.56 -7.22 -5.40
N GLY A 368 0.52 -6.73 -6.01
CA GLY A 368 1.86 -7.33 -5.95
C GLY A 368 2.14 -8.37 -7.02
N TYR A 369 1.35 -8.42 -8.09
CA TYR A 369 1.66 -9.25 -9.26
C TYR A 369 2.91 -8.71 -9.96
N GLN A 370 3.90 -9.58 -10.20
CA GLN A 370 5.11 -9.23 -10.94
C GLN A 370 4.92 -9.49 -12.44
N PHE A 371 5.02 -8.46 -13.27
CA PHE A 371 4.87 -8.62 -14.71
C PHE A 371 6.16 -9.10 -15.39
N PRO A 372 6.05 -9.96 -16.42
CA PRO A 372 7.22 -10.31 -17.24
C PRO A 372 7.85 -9.06 -17.87
N GLY A 373 9.13 -8.83 -17.61
CA GLY A 373 9.86 -7.66 -18.11
C GLY A 373 9.99 -6.52 -17.10
N GLU A 374 9.26 -6.57 -15.98
CA GLU A 374 9.67 -5.83 -14.78
C GLU A 374 10.97 -6.47 -14.29
N THR A 375 12.08 -5.81 -14.56
CA THR A 375 13.32 -6.07 -13.84
C THR A 375 13.34 -5.08 -12.69
N PRO A 376 12.78 -5.42 -11.52
CA PRO A 376 13.16 -4.67 -10.34
C PRO A 376 14.68 -4.85 -10.24
N ASP A 377 15.42 -3.74 -10.35
CA ASP A 377 16.68 -3.63 -9.63
C ASP A 377 16.30 -3.85 -8.17
N VAL A 378 16.30 -5.11 -7.72
CA VAL A 378 16.21 -5.41 -6.30
C VAL A 378 17.38 -4.65 -5.70
N PRO A 379 17.15 -3.57 -4.92
CA PRO A 379 18.24 -2.94 -4.24
C PRO A 379 18.85 -4.04 -3.40
N THR A 380 20.13 -4.36 -3.63
CA THR A 380 20.85 -5.20 -2.70
C THR A 380 20.61 -4.55 -1.34
N PRO A 381 20.08 -5.27 -0.33
CA PRO A 381 19.93 -4.70 1.00
C PRO A 381 21.25 -4.02 1.33
N PRO A 382 21.27 -2.72 1.69
CA PRO A 382 22.52 -2.03 1.93
C PRO A 382 23.31 -2.90 2.91
N ALA A 383 24.56 -3.22 2.54
CA ALA A 383 25.41 -4.04 3.36
C ALA A 383 25.34 -3.50 4.79
N THR A 384 25.04 -4.38 5.76
CA THR A 384 24.89 -3.97 7.16
C THR A 384 26.13 -3.19 7.57
N LYS A 385 25.99 -1.87 7.76
CA LYS A 385 27.11 -0.99 8.10
C LYS A 385 27.70 -1.43 9.43
N GLN A 386 28.99 -1.72 9.46
CA GLN A 386 29.72 -1.98 10.71
C GLN A 386 30.04 -0.65 11.37
N PHE A 387 29.41 -0.37 12.51
CA PHE A 387 29.74 0.81 13.30
C PHE A 387 31.13 0.66 13.95
N PRO A 388 31.99 1.69 13.94
CA PRO A 388 31.83 2.99 13.26
C PRO A 388 32.38 3.01 11.83
N LYS A 389 33.02 1.92 11.38
CA LYS A 389 33.84 1.83 10.17
C LYS A 389 33.14 2.28 8.88
N ASP A 390 31.87 1.92 8.72
CA ASP A 390 31.13 2.12 7.46
C ASP A 390 30.18 3.33 7.50
N TYR A 391 30.31 4.18 8.52
CA TYR A 391 29.49 5.38 8.74
C TYR A 391 30.26 6.62 8.28
N SER A 392 29.59 7.53 7.57
CA SER A 392 30.15 8.82 7.21
C SER A 392 30.33 9.70 8.44
N ASP A 393 31.20 10.72 8.35
CA ASP A 393 31.42 11.68 9.44
C ASP A 393 30.12 12.33 9.93
N ARG A 394 29.19 12.61 9.00
CA ARG A 394 27.88 13.15 9.33
C ARG A 394 27.02 12.16 10.10
N GLU A 395 26.96 10.90 9.66
CA GLU A 395 26.17 9.87 10.35
C GLU A 395 26.74 9.55 11.74
N LEU A 396 28.07 9.55 11.87
CA LEU A 396 28.73 9.46 13.17
C LEU A 396 28.39 10.66 14.06
N GLN A 397 28.38 11.87 13.49
CA GLN A 397 28.07 13.09 14.24
C GLN A 397 26.60 13.13 14.68
N GLU A 398 25.68 12.65 13.84
CA GLU A 398 24.25 12.52 14.18
C GLU A 398 24.03 11.44 15.26
N ALA A 399 24.69 10.29 15.16
CA ALA A 399 24.63 9.25 16.19
C ALA A 399 25.17 9.75 17.54
N ILE A 400 26.32 10.42 17.53
CA ILE A 400 26.89 11.05 18.72
C ILE A 400 25.93 12.11 19.30
N ALA A 401 25.29 12.93 18.47
CA ALA A 401 24.35 13.94 18.93
C ALA A 401 23.11 13.33 19.62
N VAL A 402 22.61 12.20 19.10
CA VAL A 402 21.50 11.44 19.71
C VAL A 402 21.94 10.85 21.05
N ASP A 403 23.10 10.18 21.11
CA ASP A 403 23.61 9.58 22.34
C ASP A 403 23.89 10.64 23.43
N VAL A 404 24.45 11.79 23.04
CA VAL A 404 24.66 12.92 23.96
C VAL A 404 23.34 13.50 24.45
N ARG A 405 22.31 13.57 23.61
CA ARG A 405 20.96 14.01 24.01
C ARG A 405 20.31 13.01 24.96
N GLU A 406 20.49 11.71 24.73
CA GLU A 406 19.98 10.65 25.62
C GLU A 406 20.66 10.71 26.98
N ILE A 407 22.00 10.84 27.01
CA ILE A 407 22.77 11.06 28.25
C ILE A 407 22.27 12.31 28.98
N ARG A 408 22.08 13.43 28.27
CA ARG A 408 21.56 14.68 28.85
C ARG A 408 20.16 14.50 29.43
N THR A 409 19.31 13.71 28.77
CA THR A 409 17.92 13.45 29.20
C THR A 409 17.90 12.57 30.45
N GLN A 410 18.73 11.54 30.51
CA GLN A 410 18.87 10.68 31.70
C GLN A 410 19.48 11.42 32.90
N LEU A 411 20.33 12.43 32.66
CA LEU A 411 20.92 13.25 33.72
C LEU A 411 19.96 14.30 34.30
N GLY A 412 18.84 14.61 33.64
CA GLY A 412 17.80 15.52 34.14
C GLY A 412 18.15 17.03 34.07
N ALA A 413 17.23 17.88 34.55
CA ALA A 413 17.43 19.33 34.62
C ALA A 413 18.25 19.68 35.88
N GLY A 414 19.38 20.38 35.70
CA GLY A 414 20.32 20.72 36.80
C GLY A 414 21.81 20.76 36.42
N LEU A 415 22.16 20.69 35.13
CA LEU A 415 23.55 20.69 34.63
C LEU A 415 24.34 21.99 34.91
N ASP A 416 23.67 23.02 35.41
CA ASP A 416 24.28 24.33 35.69
C ASP A 416 24.63 24.50 37.19
N GLU A 417 24.25 23.55 38.06
CA GLU A 417 24.59 23.53 39.49
C GLU A 417 25.92 22.82 39.77
N TRP A 418 26.86 22.90 38.84
CA TRP A 418 28.24 22.53 39.12
C TRP A 418 28.79 23.59 40.09
N GLY A 419 28.84 23.26 41.38
CA GLY A 419 29.58 24.05 42.37
C GLY A 419 31.02 24.29 41.90
N GLU A 420 31.72 25.24 42.54
CA GLU A 420 33.14 25.51 42.24
C GLU A 420 33.92 24.17 42.23
N ASP A 421 34.33 23.73 41.03
CA ASP A 421 35.03 22.48 40.67
C ASP A 421 34.18 21.35 40.06
N GLY A 422 34.19 21.33 38.73
CA GLY A 422 33.75 20.21 37.89
C GLY A 422 34.62 18.96 37.90
N ASP A 423 34.89 18.39 39.07
CA ASP A 423 35.74 17.21 39.23
C ASP A 423 34.87 15.99 39.60
N LEU A 424 35.06 14.83 38.95
CA LEU A 424 34.35 13.57 39.24
C LEU A 424 34.73 12.96 40.61
N GLY A 425 35.20 13.79 41.54
CA GLY A 425 35.80 13.43 42.83
C GLY A 425 37.24 12.93 42.71
N ARG A 426 37.83 12.58 43.85
CA ARG A 426 39.16 11.94 43.92
C ARG A 426 39.03 10.46 44.29
N ASN A 427 39.98 9.62 43.88
CA ASN A 427 40.04 8.24 44.36
C ASN A 427 40.51 8.19 45.83
N THR A 428 40.52 7.00 46.43
CA THR A 428 40.98 6.79 47.82
C THR A 428 42.45 7.17 48.06
N GLN A 429 43.21 7.44 47.00
CA GLN A 429 44.59 7.89 47.00
C GLN A 429 44.72 9.41 46.71
N GLY A 430 43.59 10.15 46.66
CA GLY A 430 43.59 11.60 46.45
C GLY A 430 43.80 12.06 45.01
N GLN A 431 43.81 11.16 44.02
CA GLN A 431 43.99 11.51 42.60
C GLN A 431 42.65 11.89 41.95
N ARG A 432 42.67 12.93 41.09
CA ARG A 432 41.47 13.39 40.34
C ARG A 432 40.91 12.28 39.46
N ARG A 433 39.59 12.08 39.49
CA ARG A 433 38.90 11.12 38.62
C ARG A 433 38.60 11.80 37.29
N THR A 434 39.04 11.18 36.20
CA THR A 434 38.76 11.65 34.84
C THR A 434 37.46 11.01 34.33
N VAL A 435 36.88 11.56 33.26
CA VAL A 435 35.73 10.96 32.55
C VAL A 435 36.02 9.50 32.18
N ARG A 436 37.27 9.20 31.83
CA ARG A 436 37.76 7.83 31.58
C ARG A 436 37.62 6.91 32.81
N ALA A 437 37.86 7.43 34.02
CA ALA A 437 37.69 6.66 35.26
C ALA A 437 36.20 6.38 35.56
N GLY A 438 35.32 7.35 35.28
CA GLY A 438 33.87 7.17 35.39
C GLY A 438 33.33 6.11 34.44
N LEU A 439 33.72 6.19 33.15
CA LEU A 439 33.30 5.24 32.13
C LEU A 439 33.81 3.81 32.42
N ALA A 440 35.07 3.67 32.86
CA ALA A 440 35.64 2.37 33.22
C ALA A 440 34.96 1.72 34.44
N ALA A 441 34.39 2.51 35.36
CA ALA A 441 33.62 1.99 36.49
C ALA A 441 32.24 1.48 36.05
N LEU A 442 31.57 2.19 35.15
CA LEU A 442 30.29 1.80 34.57
C LEU A 442 30.42 0.50 33.75
N LEU A 443 31.46 0.39 32.92
CA LEU A 443 31.70 -0.80 32.12
C LEU A 443 31.92 -2.06 32.96
N ARG A 444 32.65 -1.96 34.09
CA ARG A 444 32.80 -3.08 35.04
C ARG A 444 31.48 -3.44 35.72
N LYS A 445 30.67 -2.44 36.08
CA LYS A 445 29.37 -2.66 36.72
C LYS A 445 28.36 -3.32 35.76
N ALA A 446 28.49 -3.04 34.48
CA ALA A 446 27.70 -3.65 33.40
C ALA A 446 28.25 -5.02 32.93
N GLY A 447 29.36 -5.51 33.51
CA GLY A 447 29.97 -6.79 33.13
C GLY A 447 30.65 -6.80 31.76
N ALA A 448 30.93 -5.62 31.19
CA ALA A 448 31.57 -5.48 29.88
C ALA A 448 33.12 -5.44 29.97
N LEU A 449 33.68 -5.58 31.16
CA LEU A 449 35.11 -5.62 31.48
C LEU A 449 35.41 -6.57 32.64
#